data_AF-F9DW05-F1
#
_entry.id   AF-F9DW05-F1
#
_cell.length_a   1.000
_cell.length_b   1.000
_cell.length_c   1.000
_cell.angle_alpha   90.00
_cell.angle_beta   90.00
_cell.angle_gamma   90.00
#
_symmetry.space_group_name_H-M   'P 1'
#
loop_
_entity.id
_entity.type
_entity.pdbx_description
1 polymer ?
#
loop_
_entity_poly.entity_id
_entity_poly.type
_entity_poly.pdbx_seq_one_letter_code
_entity_poly.pdbx_strand_id
1 'polypeptide(L)'
;MSNEQNPFKKIEEAMKKMSENEKNKTDQKRPATDPKVKVIKPKKTVNIKRYTKLIVMLTAAFAVLVILLSNLFIVKENEYRVVRQFGEITRIVKDPGINMKIPFIQSVSTLPKNQMTYNVQEAEITTKDKKRIIIDNYAVWHITDPAKMISNARNIVNAEARMEEFIYSVVRNEMGRLDYVDVVNDENSGRGSLNDRVTEKVNDFLAEGNFGIEVVDVRMKRIDLPEENEQSIYTRMISERQSTAQSYLSEGDAEKRKIEAETDREVQEMLAKAKKEAAIVTAQGEAEAAKIYNQAFSKDPEFYKLYRTLQSYSKVVNDETVIILPSDSPYAKLLTGYLQ
;
A
#
# COMPACT_ATOMS: atom_id res chain seq x y z
N MET A 1 88.65 -24.15 18.95
CA MET A 1 87.72 -25.27 18.70
C MET A 1 87.10 -25.06 17.33
N SER A 2 87.30 -26.05 16.45
CA SER A 2 87.04 -26.01 15.01
C SER A 2 85.58 -26.36 14.70
N ASN A 3 84.97 -25.67 13.75
CA ASN A 3 83.73 -26.10 13.14
C ASN A 3 83.62 -25.51 11.72
N GLU A 4 84.26 -26.16 10.75
CA GLU A 4 84.02 -25.93 9.33
C GLU A 4 83.14 -27.06 8.79
N GLN A 5 81.86 -26.73 8.64
CA GLN A 5 80.96 -27.42 7.72
C GLN A 5 81.39 -27.05 6.29
N ASN A 6 81.76 -28.04 5.48
CA ASN A 6 81.78 -27.86 4.04
C ASN A 6 81.12 -29.09 3.36
N PRO A 7 79.88 -28.96 2.86
CA PRO A 7 79.12 -30.06 2.27
C PRO A 7 79.57 -30.42 0.84
N PHE A 8 80.61 -29.79 0.30
CA PHE A 8 81.07 -29.98 -1.09
C PHE A 8 82.24 -30.97 -1.27
N LYS A 9 82.83 -31.52 -0.19
CA LYS A 9 83.98 -32.44 -0.26
C LYS A 9 83.68 -33.76 -1.00
N LYS A 10 82.43 -34.23 -0.94
CA LYS A 10 81.97 -35.44 -1.67
C LYS A 10 81.91 -35.26 -3.19
N ILE A 11 81.71 -34.03 -3.66
CA ILE A 11 81.60 -33.73 -5.10
C ILE A 11 82.99 -33.61 -5.72
N GLU A 12 83.96 -33.09 -4.96
CA GLU A 12 85.35 -32.94 -5.39
C GLU A 12 86.09 -34.30 -5.50
N GLU A 13 85.85 -35.22 -4.55
CA GLU A 13 86.38 -36.60 -4.64
C GLU A 13 85.76 -37.41 -5.79
N ALA A 14 84.49 -37.16 -6.12
CA ALA A 14 83.81 -37.81 -7.24
C ALA A 14 84.35 -37.32 -8.61
N MET A 15 84.66 -36.02 -8.72
CA MET A 15 85.29 -35.47 -9.93
C MET A 15 86.74 -35.94 -10.10
N LYS A 16 87.49 -36.11 -9.00
CA LYS A 16 88.88 -36.61 -9.07
C LYS A 16 88.94 -38.08 -9.49
N LYS A 17 88.01 -38.93 -9.03
CA LYS A 17 87.90 -40.34 -9.45
C LYS A 17 87.47 -40.52 -10.91
N MET A 18 86.70 -39.58 -11.47
CA MET A 18 86.40 -39.60 -12.92
C MET A 18 87.59 -39.16 -13.77
N SER A 19 88.36 -38.16 -13.32
CA SER A 19 89.55 -37.68 -14.04
C SER A 19 90.71 -38.69 -14.08
N GLU A 20 90.84 -39.55 -13.08
CA GLU A 20 91.90 -40.58 -13.04
C GLU A 20 91.61 -41.80 -13.94
N ASN A 21 90.34 -42.04 -14.28
CA ASN A 21 89.96 -43.22 -15.07
C ASN A 21 90.05 -43.01 -16.59
N GLU A 22 90.26 -41.77 -17.04
CA GLU A 22 90.46 -41.45 -18.47
C GLU A 22 91.93 -41.53 -18.92
N LYS A 23 92.91 -41.59 -18.00
CA LYS A 23 94.34 -41.57 -18.35
C LYS A 23 94.99 -42.94 -18.56
N ASN A 24 94.27 -44.04 -18.38
CA ASN A 24 94.88 -45.38 -18.32
C ASN A 24 94.40 -46.36 -19.41
N LYS A 25 94.17 -45.87 -20.64
CA LYS A 25 94.02 -46.72 -21.83
C LYS A 25 94.74 -46.12 -23.04
N THR A 26 96.06 -46.10 -22.95
CA THR A 26 96.94 -45.92 -24.11
C THR A 26 98.00 -47.01 -24.04
N ASP A 27 98.37 -47.56 -25.20
CA ASP A 27 99.39 -48.59 -25.44
C ASP A 27 99.02 -50.08 -25.29
N GLN A 28 98.54 -50.65 -26.40
CA GLN A 28 99.03 -51.95 -26.87
C GLN A 28 98.95 -52.05 -28.40
N LYS A 29 100.09 -52.35 -29.06
CA LYS A 29 100.27 -52.43 -30.51
C LYS A 29 100.04 -53.87 -31.05
N ARG A 30 99.15 -53.96 -32.06
CA ARG A 30 99.17 -54.74 -33.33
C ARG A 30 99.04 -56.30 -33.27
N PRO A 31 98.31 -56.94 -34.22
CA PRO A 31 98.69 -56.97 -35.64
C PRO A 31 97.58 -56.65 -36.66
N ALA A 32 98.03 -56.46 -37.90
CA ALA A 32 97.33 -55.92 -39.04
C ALA A 32 96.24 -56.85 -39.60
N THR A 33 95.06 -56.29 -39.83
CA THR A 33 94.10 -56.72 -40.85
C THR A 33 93.45 -55.46 -41.44
N ASP A 34 93.35 -55.43 -42.77
CA ASP A 34 93.02 -54.28 -43.61
C ASP A 34 91.66 -53.57 -43.34
N PRO A 35 91.49 -52.33 -43.81
CA PRO A 35 90.74 -51.29 -43.12
C PRO A 35 89.26 -51.32 -43.44
N LYS A 36 88.40 -51.47 -42.43
CA LYS A 36 86.99 -51.09 -42.54
C LYS A 36 86.78 -49.76 -41.82
N VAL A 37 87.02 -48.68 -42.57
CA VAL A 37 86.57 -47.33 -42.25
C VAL A 37 85.06 -47.40 -42.00
N LYS A 38 84.63 -47.41 -40.73
CA LYS A 38 83.24 -47.20 -40.35
C LYS A 38 82.95 -45.71 -40.54
N VAL A 39 82.56 -45.36 -41.76
CA VAL A 39 81.92 -44.09 -42.09
C VAL A 39 80.73 -43.93 -41.14
N ILE A 40 80.80 -42.97 -40.21
CA ILE A 40 79.62 -42.48 -39.51
C ILE A 40 78.75 -41.85 -40.59
N LYS A 41 77.73 -42.58 -41.05
CA LYS A 41 76.75 -42.06 -42.01
C LYS A 41 76.13 -40.80 -41.39
N PRO A 42 76.09 -39.65 -42.10
CA PRO A 42 75.40 -38.47 -41.58
C PRO A 42 73.95 -38.87 -41.29
N LYS A 43 73.47 -38.55 -40.07
CA LYS A 43 72.06 -38.72 -39.70
C LYS A 43 71.23 -38.05 -40.81
N LYS A 44 70.44 -38.85 -41.54
CA LYS A 44 69.58 -38.37 -42.64
C LYS A 44 68.92 -37.08 -42.18
N THR A 45 69.25 -35.97 -42.83
CA THR A 45 68.56 -34.70 -42.64
C THR A 45 67.10 -34.96 -42.97
N VAL A 46 66.24 -34.91 -41.95
CA VAL A 46 64.79 -35.01 -42.17
C VAL A 46 64.46 -33.90 -43.15
N ASN A 47 63.93 -34.28 -44.31
CA ASN A 47 63.68 -33.34 -45.40
C ASN A 47 62.42 -32.53 -45.03
N ILE A 48 62.58 -31.51 -44.17
CA ILE A 48 61.51 -30.70 -43.58
C ILE A 48 60.57 -30.16 -44.67
N LYS A 49 61.10 -29.86 -45.87
CA LYS A 49 60.34 -29.39 -47.04
C LYS A 49 59.19 -30.33 -47.45
N ARG A 50 59.31 -31.65 -47.26
CA ARG A 50 58.22 -32.61 -47.58
C ARG A 50 57.08 -32.56 -46.56
N TYR A 51 57.39 -32.26 -45.30
CA TYR A 51 56.41 -32.14 -44.23
C TYR A 51 55.85 -30.73 -44.07
N THR A 52 56.50 -29.69 -44.61
CA THR A 52 55.98 -28.31 -44.55
C THR A 52 54.56 -28.17 -45.11
N LYS A 53 54.26 -28.77 -46.27
CA LYS A 53 52.90 -28.77 -46.85
C LYS A 53 51.89 -29.50 -45.95
N LEU A 54 52.31 -30.58 -45.33
CA LEU A 54 51.50 -31.38 -44.41
C LEU A 54 51.26 -30.64 -43.09
N ILE A 55 52.28 -29.97 -42.55
CA ILE A 55 52.20 -29.13 -41.36
C ILE A 55 51.30 -27.93 -41.62
N VAL A 56 51.44 -27.23 -42.75
CA VAL A 56 50.59 -26.09 -43.12
C VAL A 56 49.13 -26.53 -43.31
N MET A 57 48.88 -27.70 -43.92
CA MET A 57 47.52 -28.25 -44.03
C MET A 57 46.95 -28.58 -42.64
N LEU A 58 47.74 -29.21 -41.77
CA LEU A 58 47.30 -29.63 -40.45
C LEU A 58 47.09 -28.44 -39.51
N THR A 59 47.90 -27.39 -39.61
CA THR A 59 47.71 -26.13 -38.87
C THR A 59 46.50 -25.36 -39.39
N ALA A 60 46.26 -25.32 -40.71
CA ALA A 60 45.06 -24.72 -41.28
C ALA A 60 43.79 -25.48 -40.85
N ALA A 61 43.81 -26.80 -40.90
CA ALA A 61 42.70 -27.64 -40.43
C ALA A 61 42.46 -27.45 -38.93
N PHE A 62 43.52 -27.38 -38.12
CA PHE A 62 43.43 -27.09 -36.69
C PHE A 62 42.85 -25.69 -36.43
N ALA A 63 43.31 -24.66 -37.17
CA ALA A 63 42.78 -23.31 -37.05
C ALA A 63 41.28 -23.24 -37.40
N VAL A 64 40.86 -23.92 -38.48
CA VAL A 64 39.44 -24.01 -38.86
C VAL A 64 38.63 -24.73 -37.78
N LEU A 65 39.14 -25.82 -37.22
CA LEU A 65 38.50 -26.56 -36.14
C LEU A 65 38.34 -25.71 -34.88
N VAL A 66 39.39 -24.98 -34.48
CA VAL A 66 39.36 -24.07 -33.34
C VAL A 66 38.33 -22.95 -33.56
N ILE A 67 38.26 -22.39 -34.77
CA ILE A 67 37.25 -21.40 -35.13
C ILE A 67 35.85 -22.00 -35.00
N LEU A 68 35.59 -23.18 -35.57
CA LEU A 68 34.29 -23.84 -35.47
C LEU A 68 33.86 -24.07 -34.01
N LEU A 69 34.77 -24.60 -33.19
CA LEU A 69 34.49 -24.88 -31.78
C LEU A 69 34.29 -23.60 -30.95
N SER A 70 35.07 -22.54 -31.23
CA SER A 70 34.97 -21.26 -30.53
C SER A 70 33.68 -20.48 -30.84
N ASN A 71 32.95 -20.86 -31.89
CA ASN A 71 31.71 -20.18 -32.29
C ASN A 71 30.44 -20.87 -31.82
N LEU A 72 30.57 -21.98 -31.09
CA LEU A 72 29.46 -22.60 -30.39
C LEU A 72 29.13 -21.78 -29.14
N PHE A 73 27.84 -21.54 -28.93
CA PHE A 73 27.32 -20.93 -27.72
C PHE A 73 26.10 -21.70 -27.22
N ILE A 74 25.92 -21.70 -25.91
CA ILE A 74 24.85 -22.43 -25.24
C ILE A 74 23.78 -21.43 -24.82
N VAL A 75 22.51 -21.78 -25.06
CA VAL A 75 21.33 -21.05 -24.59
C VAL A 75 20.77 -21.79 -23.38
N LYS A 76 20.67 -21.12 -22.24
CA LYS A 76 20.01 -21.65 -21.03
C LYS A 76 18.50 -21.42 -21.09
N GLU A 77 17.76 -22.12 -20.23
CA GLU A 77 16.30 -22.02 -20.15
C GLU A 77 15.79 -20.65 -19.72
N ASN A 78 16.57 -19.91 -18.94
CA ASN A 78 16.18 -18.62 -18.34
C ASN A 78 16.68 -17.39 -19.12
N GLU A 79 17.18 -17.56 -20.35
CA GLU A 79 17.73 -16.45 -21.12
C GLU A 79 17.42 -16.56 -22.61
N TYR A 80 17.22 -15.41 -23.24
CA TYR A 80 17.23 -15.23 -24.68
C TYR A 80 18.65 -14.92 -25.16
N ARG A 81 19.04 -15.53 -26.28
CA ARG A 81 20.28 -15.17 -26.99
C ARG A 81 19.93 -14.41 -28.25
N VAL A 82 20.38 -13.15 -28.33
CA VAL A 82 20.16 -12.28 -29.48
C VAL A 82 21.42 -12.23 -30.32
N VAL A 83 21.32 -12.75 -31.53
CA VAL A 83 22.40 -12.74 -32.52
C VAL A 83 22.26 -11.50 -33.37
N ARG A 84 23.29 -10.64 -33.35
CA ARG A 84 23.36 -9.43 -34.17
C ARG A 84 24.44 -9.56 -35.23
N GLN A 85 24.17 -9.02 -36.40
CA GLN A 85 25.11 -8.92 -37.52
C GLN A 85 25.23 -7.44 -37.89
N PHE A 86 26.43 -6.88 -37.80
CA PHE A 86 26.68 -5.44 -38.02
C PHE A 86 25.74 -4.50 -37.23
N GLY A 87 25.24 -4.95 -36.07
CA GLY A 87 24.32 -4.18 -35.22
C GLY A 87 22.83 -4.48 -35.44
N GLU A 88 22.46 -5.10 -36.57
CA GLU A 88 21.08 -5.50 -36.86
C GLU A 88 20.74 -6.87 -36.24
N ILE A 89 19.50 -7.06 -35.80
CA ILE A 89 19.03 -8.33 -35.21
C ILE A 89 18.73 -9.32 -36.34
N THR A 90 19.54 -10.38 -36.44
CA THR A 90 19.32 -11.43 -37.44
C THR A 90 18.49 -12.58 -36.88
N ARG A 91 18.73 -12.97 -35.62
CA ARG A 91 18.07 -14.13 -35.01
C ARG A 91 17.95 -13.96 -33.50
N ILE A 92 16.80 -14.38 -32.96
CA ILE A 92 16.57 -14.54 -31.52
C ILE A 92 16.38 -16.02 -31.25
N VAL A 93 17.23 -16.58 -30.40
CA VAL A 93 17.13 -17.99 -29.99
C VAL A 93 16.46 -18.05 -28.62
N LYS A 94 15.31 -18.71 -28.57
CA LYS A 94 14.48 -18.87 -27.35
C LYS A 94 14.60 -20.25 -26.72
N ASP A 95 14.87 -21.27 -27.53
CA ASP A 95 14.91 -22.65 -27.07
C ASP A 95 16.29 -23.01 -26.50
N PRO A 96 16.35 -23.75 -25.37
CA PRO A 96 17.60 -24.20 -24.79
C PRO A 96 18.35 -25.12 -25.74
N GLY A 97 19.66 -24.95 -25.83
CA GLY A 97 20.48 -25.82 -26.65
C GLY A 97 21.75 -25.18 -27.18
N ILE A 98 22.50 -25.99 -27.93
CA ILE A 98 23.74 -25.57 -28.56
C ILE A 98 23.42 -24.90 -29.89
N ASN A 99 23.90 -23.68 -30.04
CA ASN A 99 23.73 -22.88 -31.24
C ASN A 99 25.10 -22.40 -31.73
N MET A 100 25.20 -22.09 -33.02
CA MET A 100 26.43 -21.57 -33.61
C MET A 100 26.20 -20.16 -34.16
N LYS A 101 27.22 -19.31 -33.99
CA LYS A 101 27.30 -17.98 -34.62
C LYS A 101 28.36 -17.99 -35.73
N ILE A 102 28.27 -17.03 -36.64
CA ILE A 102 29.31 -16.81 -37.66
C ILE A 102 30.44 -16.00 -37.03
N PRO A 103 31.69 -16.49 -37.03
CA PRO A 103 32.83 -15.77 -36.48
C PRO A 103 33.02 -14.39 -37.14
N PHE A 104 33.58 -13.45 -36.37
CA PHE A 104 33.97 -12.09 -36.76
C PHE A 104 32.82 -11.12 -37.13
N ILE A 105 31.72 -11.61 -37.68
CA ILE A 105 30.61 -10.78 -38.18
C ILE A 105 29.43 -10.76 -37.20
N GLN A 106 29.18 -11.87 -36.50
CA GLN A 106 28.06 -11.98 -35.57
C GLN A 106 28.49 -11.82 -34.11
N SER A 107 27.78 -10.96 -33.40
CA SER A 107 27.85 -10.83 -31.95
C SER A 107 26.63 -11.46 -31.30
N VAL A 108 26.80 -11.99 -30.09
CA VAL A 108 25.71 -12.61 -29.33
C VAL A 108 25.60 -11.89 -28.01
N SER A 109 24.41 -11.37 -27.71
CA SER A 109 24.08 -10.82 -26.40
C SER A 109 23.04 -11.68 -25.70
N THR A 110 22.96 -11.49 -24.40
CA THR A 110 22.02 -12.19 -23.52
C THR A 110 20.94 -11.24 -23.06
N LEU A 111 19.71 -11.72 -22.99
CA LEU A 111 18.61 -11.06 -22.29
C LEU A 111 17.93 -12.07 -21.35
N PRO A 112 17.50 -11.67 -20.15
CA PRO A 112 16.79 -12.54 -19.23
C PRO A 112 15.40 -12.91 -19.79
N LYS A 113 14.95 -14.14 -19.52
CA LYS A 113 13.59 -14.63 -19.83
C LYS A 113 12.71 -14.73 -18.58
N ASN A 114 13.31 -14.72 -17.39
CA ASN A 114 12.60 -14.74 -16.12
C ASN A 114 11.91 -13.40 -15.82
N GLN A 115 10.99 -13.43 -14.87
CA GLN A 115 10.42 -12.23 -14.27
C GLN A 115 11.50 -11.46 -13.51
N MET A 116 11.42 -10.14 -13.61
CA MET A 116 12.32 -9.17 -13.01
C MET A 116 11.50 -8.20 -12.17
N THR A 117 12.08 -7.76 -11.06
CA THR A 117 11.49 -6.71 -10.23
C THR A 117 12.23 -5.41 -10.50
N TYR A 118 11.48 -4.34 -10.73
CA TYR A 118 11.98 -2.99 -10.86
C TYR A 118 11.36 -2.12 -9.76
N ASN A 119 12.20 -1.43 -8.99
CA ASN A 119 11.74 -0.46 -8.01
C ASN A 119 11.63 0.90 -8.69
N VAL A 120 10.42 1.43 -8.74
CA VAL A 120 10.12 2.73 -9.35
C VAL A 120 10.60 3.83 -8.40
N GLN A 121 11.10 4.95 -8.93
CA GLN A 121 11.51 6.05 -8.08
C GLN A 121 10.32 6.66 -7.34
N GLU A 122 10.56 7.08 -6.10
CA GLU A 122 9.54 7.73 -5.28
C GLU A 122 9.06 9.02 -5.96
N ALA A 123 7.75 9.22 -5.97
CA ALA A 123 7.11 10.31 -6.69
C ALA A 123 6.12 11.05 -5.80
N GLU A 124 6.19 12.39 -5.79
CA GLU A 124 5.17 13.22 -5.15
C GLU A 124 3.96 13.40 -6.08
N ILE A 125 2.79 13.01 -5.58
CA ILE A 125 1.51 13.08 -6.29
C ILE A 125 0.48 13.79 -5.40
N THR A 126 -0.48 14.47 -6.02
CA THR A 126 -1.59 15.13 -5.33
C THR A 126 -2.88 14.35 -5.54
N THR A 127 -3.57 14.03 -4.45
CA THR A 127 -4.87 13.34 -4.45
C THR A 127 -6.02 14.28 -4.81
N LYS A 128 -7.24 13.73 -4.99
CA LYS A 128 -8.45 14.50 -5.28
C LYS A 128 -8.78 15.55 -4.21
N ASP A 129 -8.57 15.20 -2.94
CA ASP A 129 -8.74 16.08 -1.78
C ASP A 129 -7.53 17.03 -1.54
N LYS A 130 -6.67 17.18 -2.55
CA LYS A 130 -5.51 18.08 -2.57
C LYS A 130 -4.45 17.76 -1.51
N LYS A 131 -4.35 16.51 -1.09
CA LYS A 131 -3.26 16.05 -0.21
C LYS A 131 -2.07 15.68 -1.07
N ARG A 132 -0.89 16.16 -0.68
CA ARG A 132 0.39 15.77 -1.29
C ARG A 132 0.85 14.50 -0.60
N ILE A 133 1.16 13.48 -1.39
CA ILE A 133 1.65 12.18 -0.92
C ILE A 133 2.88 11.77 -1.72
N ILE A 134 3.80 11.09 -1.05
CA ILE A 134 4.95 10.43 -1.67
C ILE A 134 4.57 8.96 -1.83
N ILE A 135 4.73 8.45 -3.05
CA ILE A 135 4.39 7.08 -3.38
C ILE A 135 5.66 6.32 -3.78
N ASP A 136 5.87 5.17 -3.13
CA ASP A 136 6.89 4.17 -3.47
C ASP A 136 6.18 2.95 -4.09
N ASN A 137 6.59 2.54 -5.30
CA ASN A 137 6.02 1.41 -6.03
C ASN A 137 7.11 0.46 -6.52
N TYR A 138 6.75 -0.80 -6.71
CA TYR A 138 7.56 -1.74 -7.47
C TYR A 138 6.71 -2.42 -8.56
N ALA A 139 7.38 -2.80 -9.65
CA ALA A 139 6.79 -3.52 -10.75
C ALA A 139 7.49 -4.86 -10.95
N VAL A 140 6.71 -5.91 -11.16
CA VAL A 140 7.19 -7.22 -11.60
C VAL A 140 6.87 -7.34 -13.08
N TRP A 141 7.88 -7.58 -13.92
CA TRP A 141 7.74 -7.56 -15.37
C TRP A 141 8.65 -8.59 -16.04
N HIS A 142 8.39 -8.91 -17.30
CA HIS A 142 9.28 -9.73 -18.10
C HIS A 142 9.27 -9.34 -19.59
N ILE A 143 10.25 -9.86 -20.33
CA ILE A 143 10.36 -9.64 -21.78
C ILE A 143 9.53 -10.70 -22.50
N THR A 144 8.52 -10.26 -23.27
CA THR A 144 7.70 -11.13 -24.13
C THR A 144 8.32 -11.29 -25.52
N ASP A 145 8.79 -10.18 -26.10
CA ASP A 145 9.44 -10.15 -27.41
C ASP A 145 10.74 -9.31 -27.38
N PRO A 146 11.91 -9.98 -27.35
CA PRO A 146 13.18 -9.30 -27.34
C PRO A 146 13.45 -8.45 -28.60
N ALA A 147 12.88 -8.78 -29.76
CA ALA A 147 13.08 -7.98 -30.98
C ALA A 147 12.44 -6.61 -30.80
N LYS A 148 11.16 -6.61 -30.43
CA LYS A 148 10.38 -5.40 -30.16
C LYS A 148 11.01 -4.53 -29.07
N MET A 149 11.49 -5.16 -27.98
CA MET A 149 12.17 -4.42 -26.91
C MET A 149 13.45 -3.74 -27.41
N ILE A 150 14.29 -4.42 -28.20
CA ILE A 150 15.50 -3.79 -28.74
C ILE A 150 15.16 -2.70 -29.76
N SER A 151 14.15 -2.88 -30.59
CA SER A 151 13.76 -1.87 -31.58
C SER A 151 13.20 -0.60 -30.94
N ASN A 152 12.34 -0.74 -29.91
CA ASN A 152 11.60 0.38 -29.33
C ASN A 152 12.26 0.95 -28.06
N ALA A 153 12.86 0.10 -27.21
CA ALA A 153 13.56 0.51 -25.99
C ALA A 153 15.10 0.43 -26.10
N ARG A 154 15.67 -0.30 -27.06
CA ARG A 154 17.13 -0.54 -27.23
C ARG A 154 17.76 -1.45 -26.19
N ASN A 155 17.49 -1.21 -24.91
CA ASN A 155 18.06 -1.98 -23.80
C ASN A 155 17.06 -2.05 -22.62
N ILE A 156 17.42 -2.85 -21.63
CA ILE A 156 16.61 -3.08 -20.42
C ILE A 156 16.40 -1.77 -19.64
N VAL A 157 17.45 -0.97 -19.45
CA VAL A 157 17.39 0.28 -18.68
C VAL A 157 16.36 1.25 -19.25
N ASN A 158 16.32 1.40 -20.57
CA ASN A 158 15.35 2.25 -21.23
C ASN A 158 13.94 1.64 -21.20
N ALA A 159 13.82 0.31 -21.26
CA ALA A 159 12.53 -0.37 -21.14
C ALA A 159 11.94 -0.13 -19.75
N GLU A 160 12.78 -0.24 -18.70
CA GLU A 160 12.44 0.10 -17.32
C GLU A 160 12.05 1.57 -17.19
N ALA A 161 12.82 2.51 -17.76
CA ALA A 161 12.49 3.94 -17.74
C ALA A 161 11.15 4.27 -18.43
N ARG A 162 10.83 3.58 -19.55
CA ARG A 162 9.54 3.74 -20.24
C ARG A 162 8.39 3.18 -19.42
N MET A 163 8.58 2.01 -18.83
CA MET A 163 7.61 1.40 -17.92
C MET A 163 7.37 2.30 -16.70
N GLU A 164 8.43 2.85 -16.10
CA GLU A 164 8.36 3.83 -15.02
C GLU A 164 7.54 5.07 -15.39
N GLU A 165 7.79 5.65 -16.58
CA GLU A 165 7.03 6.80 -17.10
C GLU A 165 5.53 6.49 -17.22
N PHE A 166 5.17 5.30 -17.71
CA PHE A 166 3.77 4.86 -17.80
C PHE A 166 3.15 4.58 -16.43
N ILE A 167 3.85 3.87 -15.54
CA ILE A 167 3.40 3.64 -14.16
C ILE A 167 3.13 4.97 -13.48
N TYR A 168 4.06 5.92 -13.57
CA TYR A 168 3.91 7.24 -12.99
C TYR A 168 2.67 7.97 -13.52
N SER A 169 2.48 7.99 -14.84
CA SER A 169 1.33 8.62 -15.48
C SER A 169 0.00 8.03 -15.02
N VAL A 170 -0.09 6.69 -14.99
CA VAL A 170 -1.30 5.96 -14.59
C VAL A 170 -1.59 6.16 -13.11
N VAL A 171 -0.59 5.97 -12.24
CA VAL A 171 -0.75 6.17 -10.79
C VAL A 171 -1.16 7.61 -10.50
N ARG A 172 -0.51 8.61 -11.12
CA ARG A 172 -0.89 10.02 -10.97
C ARG A 172 -2.35 10.27 -11.39
N ASN A 173 -2.81 9.66 -12.48
CA ASN A 173 -4.20 9.81 -12.94
C ASN A 173 -5.21 9.18 -11.98
N GLU A 174 -4.94 7.96 -11.52
CA GLU A 174 -5.82 7.27 -10.57
C GLU A 174 -5.87 7.98 -9.22
N MET A 175 -4.72 8.41 -8.70
CA MET A 175 -4.64 9.16 -7.43
C MET A 175 -5.33 10.51 -7.50
N GLY A 176 -5.24 11.21 -8.63
CA GLY A 176 -5.97 12.47 -8.83
C GLY A 176 -7.50 12.31 -8.79
N ARG A 177 -8.02 11.07 -8.85
CA ARG A 177 -9.46 10.76 -8.81
C ARG A 177 -9.93 10.22 -7.47
N LEU A 178 -9.01 9.83 -6.59
CA LEU A 178 -9.29 9.23 -5.29
C LEU A 178 -8.96 10.21 -4.16
N ASP A 179 -9.76 10.16 -3.10
CA ASP A 179 -9.47 10.88 -1.87
C ASP A 179 -8.39 10.10 -1.07
N TYR A 180 -7.53 10.79 -0.32
CA TYR A 180 -6.40 10.17 0.40
C TYR A 180 -6.82 8.97 1.26
N VAL A 181 -7.97 9.08 1.94
CA VAL A 181 -8.50 8.02 2.82
C VAL A 181 -8.81 6.74 2.04
N ASP A 182 -9.31 6.86 0.81
CA ASP A 182 -9.64 5.70 -0.02
C ASP A 182 -8.38 5.00 -0.55
N VAL A 183 -7.31 5.78 -0.79
CA VAL A 183 -6.00 5.26 -1.23
C VAL A 183 -5.32 4.45 -0.12
N VAL A 184 -5.41 4.92 1.13
CA VAL A 184 -4.82 4.23 2.29
C VAL A 184 -5.62 2.99 2.69
N ASN A 185 -6.95 3.01 2.52
CA ASN A 185 -7.85 1.94 2.95
C ASN A 185 -8.22 0.95 1.81
N ASP A 186 -7.29 0.69 0.89
CA ASP A 186 -7.52 -0.12 -0.33
C ASP A 186 -8.24 -1.47 -0.06
N GLU A 187 -8.04 -2.09 1.12
CA GLU A 187 -8.72 -3.33 1.57
C GLU A 187 -10.26 -3.24 1.66
N ASN A 188 -10.85 -2.05 1.87
CA ASN A 188 -12.30 -1.86 2.00
C ASN A 188 -12.97 -1.28 0.74
N SER A 189 -12.19 -1.05 -0.33
CA SER A 189 -12.71 -0.45 -1.55
C SER A 189 -13.30 -1.54 -2.47
N GLY A 190 -14.62 -1.63 -2.54
CA GLY A 190 -15.36 -2.62 -3.34
C GLY A 190 -15.23 -2.49 -4.87
N ARG A 191 -14.09 -2.01 -5.41
CA ARG A 191 -13.88 -1.63 -6.83
C ARG A 191 -12.69 -2.32 -7.52
N GLY A 192 -12.16 -3.40 -6.95
CA GLY A 192 -10.93 -4.06 -7.43
C GLY A 192 -9.68 -3.30 -6.98
N SER A 193 -8.56 -4.00 -6.78
CA SER A 193 -7.38 -3.36 -6.20
C SER A 193 -6.86 -2.28 -7.15
N LEU A 194 -6.53 -1.09 -6.63
CA LEU A 194 -5.95 -0.01 -7.41
C LEU A 194 -4.75 -0.50 -8.25
N ASN A 195 -3.96 -1.39 -7.65
CA ASN A 195 -2.84 -2.10 -8.26
C ASN A 195 -3.22 -2.84 -9.55
N ASP A 196 -4.36 -3.53 -9.58
CA ASP A 196 -4.79 -4.28 -10.78
C ASP A 196 -5.12 -3.33 -11.93
N ARG A 197 -5.85 -2.23 -11.64
CA ARG A 197 -6.17 -1.20 -12.65
C ARG A 197 -4.92 -0.50 -13.18
N VAL A 198 -3.95 -0.24 -12.30
CA VAL A 198 -2.66 0.35 -12.69
C VAL A 198 -1.94 -0.63 -13.61
N THR A 199 -1.86 -1.90 -13.25
CA THR A 199 -1.20 -2.95 -14.03
C THR A 199 -1.83 -3.11 -15.42
N GLU A 200 -3.15 -3.17 -15.50
CA GLU A 200 -3.90 -3.27 -16.77
C GLU A 200 -3.59 -2.09 -17.69
N LYS A 201 -3.76 -0.85 -17.21
CA LYS A 201 -3.52 0.36 -18.01
C LYS A 201 -2.06 0.52 -18.44
N VAL A 202 -1.11 0.14 -17.59
CA VAL A 202 0.32 0.17 -17.96
C VAL A 202 0.59 -0.82 -19.09
N ASN A 203 0.01 -2.01 -19.05
CA ASN A 203 0.12 -2.98 -20.13
C ASN A 203 -0.53 -2.49 -21.43
N ASP A 204 -1.66 -1.77 -21.37
CA ASP A 204 -2.27 -1.15 -22.55
C ASP A 204 -1.29 -0.18 -23.24
N PHE A 205 -0.67 0.73 -22.48
CA PHE A 205 0.31 1.67 -23.03
C PHE A 205 1.56 0.97 -23.59
N LEU A 206 2.02 -0.11 -22.93
CA LEU A 206 3.16 -0.89 -23.39
C LEU A 206 2.86 -1.66 -24.68
N ALA A 207 1.63 -2.16 -24.82
CA ALA A 207 1.15 -2.84 -26.02
C ALA A 207 1.00 -1.87 -27.19
N GLU A 208 0.43 -0.69 -26.97
CA GLU A 208 0.32 0.38 -27.98
C GLU A 208 1.69 0.80 -28.52
N GLY A 209 2.67 0.98 -27.64
CA GLY A 209 4.05 1.31 -27.99
C GLY A 209 4.86 0.14 -28.56
N ASN A 210 4.29 -1.07 -28.61
CA ASN A 210 4.95 -2.30 -29.04
C ASN A 210 6.31 -2.55 -28.35
N PHE A 211 6.43 -2.27 -27.05
CA PHE A 211 7.72 -2.38 -26.37
C PHE A 211 8.21 -3.82 -26.16
N GLY A 212 7.37 -4.84 -26.38
CA GLY A 212 7.79 -6.24 -26.25
C GLY A 212 8.11 -6.66 -24.81
N ILE A 213 7.56 -5.93 -23.84
CA ILE A 213 7.62 -6.21 -22.41
C ILE A 213 6.20 -6.27 -21.86
N GLU A 214 6.01 -7.00 -20.78
CA GLU A 214 4.73 -7.17 -20.10
C GLU A 214 4.94 -7.05 -18.60
N VAL A 215 4.05 -6.31 -17.95
CA VAL A 215 4.03 -6.11 -16.50
C VAL A 215 3.05 -7.12 -15.91
N VAL A 216 3.57 -7.96 -15.03
CA VAL A 216 2.78 -8.98 -14.32
C VAL A 216 1.98 -8.32 -13.21
N ASP A 217 2.62 -7.41 -12.46
CA ASP A 217 2.00 -6.76 -11.32
C ASP A 217 2.72 -5.45 -10.98
N VAL A 218 1.96 -4.42 -10.64
CA VAL A 218 2.45 -3.16 -10.06
C VAL A 218 1.85 -3.03 -8.68
N ARG A 219 2.71 -2.97 -7.67
CA ARG A 219 2.29 -2.88 -6.27
C ARG A 219 2.85 -1.64 -5.62
N MET A 220 1.98 -0.95 -4.91
CA MET A 220 2.36 0.13 -4.00
C MET A 220 3.06 -0.47 -2.78
N LYS A 221 4.26 0.00 -2.49
CA LYS A 221 5.05 -0.40 -1.32
C LYS A 221 4.76 0.50 -0.13
N ARG A 222 4.64 1.81 -0.35
CA ARG A 222 4.40 2.80 0.71
C ARG A 222 3.73 4.06 0.16
N ILE A 223 2.90 4.68 0.99
CA ILE A 223 2.24 5.97 0.75
C ILE A 223 2.45 6.83 2.00
N ASP A 224 3.27 7.87 1.89
CA ASP A 224 3.59 8.76 3.01
C ASP A 224 3.19 10.21 2.71
N LEU A 225 3.11 11.04 3.75
CA LEU A 225 3.04 12.49 3.59
C LEU A 225 4.47 13.07 3.50
N PRO A 226 4.70 14.15 2.74
CA PRO A 226 5.98 14.86 2.79
C PRO A 226 6.26 15.39 4.20
N GLU A 227 7.45 15.11 4.74
CA GLU A 227 7.85 15.50 6.11
C GLU A 227 7.65 17.01 6.38
N GLU A 228 7.88 17.86 5.38
CA GLU A 228 7.76 19.32 5.50
C GLU A 228 6.33 19.77 5.88
N ASN A 229 5.30 19.04 5.43
CA ASN A 229 3.90 19.43 5.61
C ASN A 229 3.14 18.55 6.62
N GLU A 230 3.76 17.49 7.14
CA GLU A 230 3.09 16.51 7.99
C GLU A 230 2.45 17.17 9.22
N GLN A 231 3.19 18.03 9.94
CA GLN A 231 2.69 18.72 11.13
C GLN A 231 1.53 19.68 10.82
N SER A 232 1.60 20.39 9.69
CA SER A 232 0.54 21.32 9.27
C SER A 232 -0.74 20.58 8.91
N ILE A 233 -0.61 19.47 8.18
CA ILE A 233 -1.75 18.61 7.83
C ILE A 233 -2.35 17.98 9.08
N TYR A 234 -1.53 17.49 10.03
CA TYR A 234 -2.01 16.93 11.29
C TYR A 234 -2.76 17.97 12.14
N THR A 235 -2.19 19.16 12.29
CA THR A 235 -2.84 20.28 13.00
C THR A 235 -4.17 20.64 12.34
N ARG A 236 -4.21 20.72 11.01
CA ARG A 236 -5.45 20.97 10.26
C ARG A 236 -6.47 19.86 10.45
N MET A 237 -6.06 18.59 10.43
CA MET A 237 -6.96 17.47 10.69
C MET A 237 -7.56 17.53 12.09
N ILE A 238 -6.77 17.90 13.10
CA ILE A 238 -7.27 18.11 14.46
C ILE A 238 -8.31 19.22 14.47
N SER A 239 -8.02 20.37 13.85
CA SER A 239 -8.95 21.50 13.80
C SER A 239 -10.24 21.16 13.04
N GLU A 240 -10.15 20.44 11.92
CA GLU A 240 -11.32 19.96 11.16
C GLU A 240 -12.14 18.97 12.00
N ARG A 241 -11.50 18.06 12.74
CA ARG A 241 -12.19 17.13 13.66
C ARG A 241 -12.86 17.86 14.81
N GLN A 242 -12.20 18.84 15.42
CA GLN A 242 -12.78 19.69 16.47
C GLN A 242 -13.95 20.50 15.94
N SER A 243 -13.82 21.10 14.76
CA SER A 243 -14.90 21.87 14.12
C SER A 243 -16.10 20.98 13.76
N THR A 244 -15.85 19.77 13.25
CA THR A 244 -16.91 18.80 12.93
C THR A 244 -17.62 18.34 14.21
N ALA A 245 -16.87 18.02 15.26
CA ALA A 245 -17.43 17.65 16.56
C ALA A 245 -18.26 18.80 17.15
N GLN A 246 -17.77 20.03 17.05
CA GLN A 246 -18.51 21.21 17.49
C GLN A 246 -19.80 21.43 16.69
N SER A 247 -19.79 21.19 15.37
CA SER A 247 -21.00 21.25 14.54
C SER A 247 -22.04 20.26 15.04
N TYR A 248 -21.65 18.99 15.25
CA TYR A 248 -22.57 17.97 15.76
C TYR A 248 -23.11 18.28 17.15
N LEU A 249 -22.29 18.84 18.05
CA LEU A 249 -22.76 19.28 19.36
C LEU A 249 -23.77 20.43 19.24
N SER A 250 -23.48 21.41 18.39
CA SER A 250 -24.38 22.56 18.17
C SER A 250 -25.69 22.16 17.48
N GLU A 251 -25.65 21.24 16.52
CA GLU A 251 -26.84 20.65 15.90
C GLU A 251 -27.67 19.87 16.92
N GLY A 252 -27.02 19.05 17.76
CA GLY A 252 -27.68 18.32 18.85
C GLY A 252 -28.34 19.26 19.87
N ASP A 253 -27.66 20.34 20.27
CA ASP A 253 -28.22 21.35 21.17
C ASP A 253 -29.40 22.11 20.55
N ALA A 254 -29.32 22.42 19.26
CA ALA A 254 -30.40 23.09 18.53
C ALA A 254 -31.65 22.20 18.45
N GLU A 255 -31.49 20.92 18.08
CA GLU A 255 -32.59 19.97 18.00
C GLU A 255 -33.19 19.70 19.38
N LYS A 256 -32.36 19.57 20.41
CA LYS A 256 -32.81 19.46 21.80
C LYS A 256 -33.70 20.64 22.21
N ARG A 257 -33.24 21.88 22.00
CA ARG A 257 -34.02 23.09 22.36
C ARG A 257 -35.34 23.18 21.61
N LYS A 258 -35.35 22.75 20.36
CA LYS A 258 -36.56 22.69 19.54
C LYS A 258 -37.57 21.72 20.14
N ILE A 259 -37.14 20.50 20.48
CA ILE A 259 -37.98 19.48 21.11
C ILE A 259 -38.50 19.97 22.48
N GLU A 260 -37.64 20.59 23.30
CA GLU A 260 -38.05 21.16 24.59
C GLU A 260 -39.12 22.25 24.42
N ALA A 261 -38.92 23.20 23.50
CA ALA A 261 -39.88 24.28 23.24
C ALA A 261 -41.22 23.77 22.67
N GLU A 262 -41.18 22.79 21.76
CA GLU A 262 -42.38 22.13 21.23
C GLU A 262 -43.13 21.40 22.33
N THR A 263 -42.41 20.65 23.18
CA THR A 263 -42.99 19.93 24.33
C THR A 263 -43.62 20.88 25.33
N ASP A 264 -42.95 21.97 25.69
CA ASP A 264 -43.47 22.98 26.62
C ASP A 264 -44.76 23.62 26.10
N ARG A 265 -44.81 23.94 24.79
CA ARG A 265 -46.02 24.45 24.14
C ARG A 265 -47.15 23.43 24.22
N GLU A 266 -46.90 22.17 23.92
CA GLU A 266 -47.90 21.10 23.98
C GLU A 266 -48.43 20.88 25.40
N VAL A 267 -47.56 20.88 26.40
CA VAL A 267 -47.94 20.77 27.82
C VAL A 267 -48.81 21.95 28.23
N GLN A 268 -48.45 23.17 27.85
CA GLN A 268 -49.26 24.36 28.16
C GLN A 268 -50.64 24.30 27.49
N GLU A 269 -50.71 23.92 26.21
CA GLU A 269 -51.98 23.75 25.50
C GLU A 269 -52.84 22.66 26.12
N MET A 270 -52.24 21.52 26.50
CA MET A 270 -52.92 20.42 27.17
C MET A 270 -53.50 20.86 28.52
N LEU A 271 -52.70 21.54 29.36
CA LEU A 271 -53.16 22.07 30.64
C LEU A 271 -54.26 23.13 30.47
N ALA A 272 -54.17 23.99 29.46
CA ALA A 272 -55.18 24.98 29.16
C ALA A 272 -56.51 24.33 28.72
N LYS A 273 -56.44 23.30 27.85
CA LYS A 273 -57.62 22.50 27.46
C LYS A 273 -58.24 21.78 28.66
N ALA A 274 -57.43 21.11 29.47
CA ALA A 274 -57.89 20.42 30.67
C ALA A 274 -58.57 21.38 31.67
N LYS A 275 -58.00 22.57 31.92
CA LYS A 275 -58.61 23.59 32.78
C LYS A 275 -59.93 24.12 32.21
N LYS A 276 -59.98 24.36 30.90
CA LYS A 276 -61.21 24.79 30.20
C LYS A 276 -62.31 23.74 30.36
N GLU A 277 -61.99 22.47 30.11
CA GLU A 277 -62.93 21.36 30.25
C GLU A 277 -63.41 21.19 31.69
N ALA A 278 -62.50 21.22 32.66
CA ALA A 278 -62.85 21.17 34.08
C ALA A 278 -63.79 22.33 34.47
N ALA A 279 -63.51 23.56 34.02
CA ALA A 279 -64.37 24.71 34.29
C ALA A 279 -65.77 24.56 33.66
N ILE A 280 -65.86 24.00 32.44
CA ILE A 280 -67.15 23.71 31.79
C ILE A 280 -67.93 22.67 32.60
N VAL A 281 -67.29 21.57 33.02
CA VAL A 281 -67.93 20.52 33.82
C VAL A 281 -68.42 21.07 35.16
N THR A 282 -67.60 21.86 35.86
CA THR A 282 -68.00 22.53 37.10
C THR A 282 -69.17 23.48 36.88
N ALA A 283 -69.12 24.32 35.84
CA ALA A 283 -70.21 25.26 35.52
C ALA A 283 -71.52 24.53 35.18
N GLN A 284 -71.45 23.41 34.47
CA GLN A 284 -72.62 22.55 34.20
C GLN A 284 -73.18 21.94 35.48
N GLY A 285 -72.32 21.42 36.36
CA GLY A 285 -72.72 20.89 37.66
C GLY A 285 -73.36 21.95 38.57
N GLU A 286 -72.79 23.15 38.62
CA GLU A 286 -73.36 24.28 39.36
C GLU A 286 -74.72 24.72 38.78
N ALA A 287 -74.84 24.78 37.45
CA ALA A 287 -76.10 25.14 36.79
C ALA A 287 -77.20 24.10 37.05
N GLU A 288 -76.87 22.81 37.02
CA GLU A 288 -77.81 21.73 37.32
C GLU A 288 -78.19 21.72 38.81
N ALA A 289 -77.22 21.88 39.71
CA ALA A 289 -77.48 22.03 41.13
C ALA A 289 -78.39 23.23 41.42
N ALA A 290 -78.11 24.39 40.82
CA ALA A 290 -78.94 25.59 40.94
C ALA A 290 -80.37 25.34 40.43
N LYS A 291 -80.53 24.61 39.33
CA LYS A 291 -81.85 24.23 38.79
C LYS A 291 -82.62 23.34 39.77
N ILE A 292 -81.99 22.31 40.33
CA ILE A 292 -82.58 21.42 41.34
C ILE A 292 -82.96 22.20 42.60
N TYR A 293 -82.05 23.05 43.09
CA TYR A 293 -82.32 23.93 44.24
C TYR A 293 -83.50 24.86 43.97
N ASN A 294 -83.53 25.56 42.83
CA ASN A 294 -84.64 26.43 42.46
C ASN A 294 -85.97 25.67 42.39
N GLN A 295 -85.99 24.46 41.81
CA GLN A 295 -87.19 23.62 41.76
C GLN A 295 -87.64 23.15 43.15
N ALA A 296 -86.72 22.78 44.03
CA ALA A 296 -87.02 22.38 45.39
C ALA A 296 -87.54 23.56 46.22
N PHE A 297 -86.90 24.73 46.12
CA PHE A 297 -87.22 25.92 46.91
C PHE A 297 -88.44 26.69 46.40
N SER A 298 -88.80 26.56 45.11
CA SER A 298 -90.04 27.18 44.57
C SER A 298 -91.32 26.51 45.07
N LYS A 299 -91.23 25.37 45.76
CA LYS A 299 -92.40 24.70 46.34
C LYS A 299 -92.99 25.45 47.54
N ASP A 300 -92.15 26.08 48.36
CA ASP A 300 -92.56 26.92 49.49
C ASP A 300 -91.51 28.04 49.76
N PRO A 301 -91.75 29.25 49.24
CA PRO A 301 -90.83 30.38 49.41
C PRO A 301 -90.68 30.89 50.85
N GLU A 302 -91.73 30.80 51.67
CA GLU A 302 -91.71 31.31 53.05
C GLU A 302 -90.89 30.39 53.96
N PHE A 303 -91.09 29.07 53.84
CA PHE A 303 -90.28 28.08 54.54
C PHE A 303 -88.80 28.15 54.15
N TYR A 304 -88.50 28.39 52.87
CA TYR A 304 -87.13 28.56 52.39
C TYR A 304 -86.42 29.76 53.04
N LYS A 305 -87.09 30.93 53.08
CA LYS A 305 -86.51 32.14 53.67
C LYS A 305 -86.15 31.91 55.13
N LEU A 306 -87.04 31.27 55.90
CA LEU A 306 -86.79 30.89 57.29
C LEU A 306 -85.61 29.90 57.41
N TYR A 307 -85.62 28.81 56.63
CA TYR A 307 -84.57 27.79 56.68
C TYR A 307 -83.19 28.35 56.30
N ARG A 308 -83.12 29.22 55.28
CA ARG A 308 -81.87 29.86 54.85
C ARG A 308 -81.35 30.84 55.91
N THR A 309 -82.23 31.60 56.57
CA THR A 309 -81.86 32.45 57.71
C THR A 309 -81.29 31.60 58.86
N LEU A 310 -81.93 30.48 59.20
CA LEU A 310 -81.45 29.57 60.25
C LEU A 310 -80.10 28.92 59.90
N GLN A 311 -79.91 28.45 58.66
CA GLN A 311 -78.61 27.95 58.19
C GLN A 311 -77.53 29.03 58.22
N SER A 312 -77.86 30.26 57.83
CA SER A 312 -76.92 31.38 57.89
C SER A 312 -76.51 31.69 59.32
N TYR A 313 -77.45 31.64 60.27
CA TYR A 313 -77.15 31.79 61.69
C TYR A 313 -76.26 30.66 62.21
N SER A 314 -76.50 29.40 61.83
CA SER A 314 -75.60 28.29 62.19
C SER A 314 -74.19 28.42 61.62
N LYS A 315 -74.02 29.04 60.45
CA LYS A 315 -72.70 29.20 59.80
C LYS A 315 -71.95 30.45 60.27
N VAL A 316 -72.68 31.52 60.60
CA VAL A 316 -72.13 32.80 61.06
C VAL A 316 -71.91 32.80 62.57
N VAL A 317 -72.69 32.06 63.35
CA VAL A 317 -72.53 31.92 64.80
C VAL A 317 -71.80 30.61 65.09
N ASN A 318 -70.47 30.66 65.06
CA ASN A 318 -69.60 29.58 65.53
C ASN A 318 -69.11 29.88 66.97
N ASP A 319 -68.36 28.95 67.59
CA ASP A 319 -67.86 29.07 68.97
C ASP A 319 -66.96 30.31 69.23
N GLU A 320 -66.52 31.01 68.18
CA GLU A 320 -65.65 32.18 68.24
C GLU A 320 -66.38 33.51 67.94
N THR A 321 -67.65 33.47 67.55
CA THR A 321 -68.38 34.68 67.11
C THR A 321 -68.94 35.45 68.30
N VAL A 322 -68.31 36.59 68.60
CA VAL A 322 -68.79 37.53 69.63
C VAL A 322 -69.86 38.45 69.04
N ILE A 323 -71.13 38.18 69.36
CA ILE A 323 -72.25 39.05 68.98
C ILE A 323 -72.39 40.14 70.05
N ILE A 324 -72.11 41.40 69.69
CA ILE A 324 -72.33 42.55 70.57
C ILE A 324 -73.77 43.04 70.38
N LEU A 325 -74.64 42.72 71.33
CA LEU A 325 -76.02 43.19 71.37
C LEU A 325 -76.15 44.30 72.42
N PRO A 326 -76.74 45.46 72.09
CA PRO A 326 -77.13 46.46 73.07
C PRO A 326 -78.06 45.84 74.14
N SER A 327 -77.85 46.17 75.41
CA SER A 327 -78.61 45.62 76.56
C SER A 327 -80.11 45.96 76.53
N ASP A 328 -80.50 46.95 75.73
CA ASP A 328 -81.87 47.39 75.48
C ASP A 328 -82.50 46.77 74.22
N SER A 329 -81.72 46.02 73.42
CA SER A 329 -82.18 45.41 72.17
C SER A 329 -83.26 44.34 72.43
N PRO A 330 -84.39 44.34 71.69
CA PRO A 330 -85.41 43.31 71.78
C PRO A 330 -84.90 41.89 71.56
N TYR A 331 -83.82 41.74 70.78
CA TYR A 331 -83.20 40.44 70.46
C TYR A 331 -82.37 39.89 71.63
N ALA A 332 -81.74 40.76 72.43
CA ALA A 332 -81.00 40.34 73.63
C ALA A 332 -81.97 39.75 74.68
N LYS A 333 -83.14 40.36 74.86
CA LYS A 333 -84.18 39.89 75.81
C LYS A 333 -84.69 38.48 75.51
N LEU A 334 -84.78 38.11 74.23
CA LEU A 334 -85.22 36.77 73.80
C LEU A 334 -84.14 35.70 74.02
N LEU A 335 -82.86 36.05 73.94
CA LEU A 335 -81.73 35.13 74.08
C LEU A 335 -81.29 34.93 75.54
N THR A 336 -81.49 35.92 76.41
CA THR A 336 -81.09 35.85 77.83
C THR A 336 -82.14 35.20 78.74
N GLY A 337 -83.34 34.91 78.24
CA GLY A 337 -84.49 34.53 79.06
C GLY A 337 -84.93 35.68 79.99
N TYR A 338 -86.18 35.66 80.44
CA TYR A 338 -86.67 36.60 81.45
C TYR A 338 -85.93 36.36 82.78
N LEU A 339 -84.82 37.06 82.99
CA LEU A 339 -84.26 37.26 84.32
C LEU A 339 -84.96 38.46 84.93
N GLN A 340 -85.79 38.16 85.93
CA GLN A 340 -86.52 39.10 86.77
C GLN A 340 -85.57 39.87 87.69
#